data_AF-A0A448NE62-F1
#
_entry.id   AF-A0A448NE62-F1
#
_cell.length_a   1.000
_cell.length_b   1.000
_cell.length_c   1.000
_cell.angle_alpha   90.00
_cell.angle_beta   90.00
_cell.angle_gamma   90.00
#
_symmetry.space_group_name_H-M   'P 1'
#
loop_
_entity.id
_entity.type
_entity.pdbx_description
1 polymer ?
#
loop_
_entity_poly.entity_id
_entity_poly.type
_entity_poly.pdbx_seq_one_letter_code
_entity_poly.pdbx_strand_id
1 'polypeptide(L)'
;MAVKDHNKLLVTLLLIALGMFGFGFALVPIYNSLCKALNINGKTNTEAIAYNPHTKVNQQREVLVQFVATQNSSIPWAFYPKVEKIKFIRGKLQG
;
A
#
# COMPACT_ATOMS: atom_id res chain seq x y z
N MET A 1 50.73 12.45 31.39
CA MET A 1 49.39 12.59 30.79
C MET A 1 48.88 11.18 30.50
N ALA A 2 47.89 10.68 31.24
CA ALA A 2 47.39 9.31 31.06
C ALA A 2 46.52 9.24 29.80
N VAL A 3 46.98 8.51 28.78
CA VAL A 3 46.19 8.24 27.58
C VAL A 3 45.06 7.30 27.99
N LYS A 4 43.86 7.86 28.14
CA LYS A 4 42.66 7.08 28.43
C LYS A 4 42.29 6.29 27.19
N ASP A 5 42.15 4.98 27.33
CA ASP A 5 41.86 4.09 26.21
C ASP A 5 40.37 4.19 25.84
N HIS A 6 40.05 4.76 24.68
CA HIS A 6 38.67 5.05 24.25
C HIS A 6 38.11 3.99 23.30
N ASN A 7 38.85 2.91 23.04
CA ASN A 7 38.46 1.86 22.09
C ASN A 7 37.12 1.21 22.44
N LYS A 8 36.81 1.04 23.74
CA LYS A 8 35.51 0.52 24.19
C LYS A 8 34.34 1.44 23.83
N LEU A 9 34.54 2.75 23.87
CA LEU A 9 33.51 3.73 23.49
C LEU A 9 33.31 3.75 21.98
N LEU A 10 34.41 3.70 21.21
CA LEU A 10 34.35 3.64 19.74
C LEU A 10 33.60 2.39 19.26
N VAL A 11 33.91 1.22 19.82
CA VAL A 11 33.22 -0.04 19.47
C VAL A 11 31.73 0.02 19.84
N THR A 12 31.39 0.55 21.01
CA THR A 12 29.99 0.73 21.44
C THR A 12 29.23 1.64 20.49
N LEU A 13 29.82 2.77 20.10
CA LEU A 13 29.19 3.72 19.17
C LEU A 13 28.96 3.10 17.79
N LEU A 14 29.95 2.33 17.29
CA LEU A 14 29.86 1.63 16.02
C LEU A 14 28.74 0.58 16.02
N LEU A 15 28.64 -0.21 17.08
CA LEU A 15 27.56 -1.20 17.23
C LEU A 15 26.18 -0.54 17.27
N ILE A 16 26.04 0.58 17.98
CA ILE A 16 24.78 1.33 18.04
C ILE A 16 24.44 1.91 16.66
N ALA A 17 25.40 2.51 15.96
CA ALA A 17 25.20 3.08 14.64
C ALA A 17 24.75 2.01 13.62
N LEU A 18 25.40 0.84 13.61
CA LEU A 18 25.00 -0.30 12.79
C LEU A 18 23.61 -0.82 13.17
N GLY A 19 23.29 -0.85 14.46
CA GLY A 19 21.97 -1.22 14.97
C GLY A 19 20.87 -0.27 14.49
N MET A 20 21.10 1.04 14.54
CA MET A 20 20.16 2.05 14.05
C MET A 20 19.94 1.94 12.54
N PHE A 21 21.02 1.69 11.78
CA PHE A 21 20.94 1.47 10.34
C PHE A 21 20.11 0.21 10.02
N GLY A 22 20.41 -0.91 10.68
CA GLY A 22 19.65 -2.15 10.53
C GLY A 22 18.17 -1.99 10.92
N PHE A 23 17.89 -1.21 11.97
CA PHE A 23 16.53 -0.90 12.38
C PHE A 23 15.75 -0.13 11.30
N GLY A 24 16.39 0.82 10.62
CA GLY A 24 15.81 1.53 9.48
C GLY A 24 15.32 0.59 8.36
N PHE A 25 16.13 -0.43 8.02
CA PHE A 25 15.73 -1.45 7.05
C PHE A 25 14.62 -2.37 7.58
N ALA A 26 14.69 -2.75 8.86
CA ALA A 26 13.70 -3.61 9.51
C ALA A 26 12.32 -2.95 9.64
N LEU A 27 12.23 -1.61 9.69
CA LEU A 27 10.96 -0.89 9.73
C LEU A 27 10.06 -1.19 8.54
N VAL A 28 10.61 -1.42 7.34
CA VAL A 28 9.83 -1.72 6.13
C VAL A 28 9.01 -3.03 6.27
N PRO A 29 9.62 -4.20 6.55
CA PRO A 29 8.87 -5.44 6.74
C PRO A 29 8.01 -5.44 8.01
N ILE A 30 8.44 -4.76 9.09
CA ILE A 30 7.64 -4.64 10.32
C ILE A 30 6.35 -3.87 10.03
N TYR A 31 6.45 -2.71 9.38
CA TYR A 31 5.29 -1.92 8.97
C TYR A 31 4.33 -2.76 8.11
N ASN A 32 4.87 -3.47 7.11
CA ASN A 32 4.06 -4.33 6.24
C ASN A 32 3.35 -5.47 7.01
N SER A 33 4.02 -6.08 7.98
CA SER A 33 3.46 -7.19 8.78
C SER A 33 2.38 -6.72 9.74
N LEU A 34 2.58 -5.57 10.40
CA LEU A 34 1.56 -4.93 11.23
C LEU A 34 0.33 -4.54 10.42
N CYS A 35 0.55 -3.97 9.24
CA CYS A 35 -0.51 -3.61 8.30
C CYS A 35 -1.35 -4.82 7.86
N LYS A 36 -0.72 -5.99 7.70
CA LYS A 36 -1.37 -7.26 7.37
C LYS A 36 -2.13 -7.84 8.58
N ALA A 37 -1.53 -7.82 9.77
CA ALA A 37 -2.13 -8.37 10.99
C ALA A 37 -3.36 -7.56 11.46
N LEU A 38 -3.27 -6.22 11.36
CA LEU A 38 -4.34 -5.30 11.74
C LEU A 38 -5.41 -5.17 10.64
N ASN A 39 -5.22 -5.79 9.47
CA ASN A 39 -6.12 -5.74 8.31
C ASN A 39 -6.50 -4.31 7.84
N ILE A 40 -5.63 -3.35 8.13
CA ILE A 40 -5.81 -1.91 7.84
C ILE A 40 -5.19 -1.50 6.51
N ASN A 41 -4.60 -2.43 5.77
CA ASN A 41 -4.02 -2.17 4.46
C ASN A 41 -4.62 -3.13 3.43
N GLY A 42 -5.68 -2.66 2.76
CA GLY A 42 -6.08 -3.18 1.46
C GLY A 42 -5.06 -2.79 0.40
N LYS A 43 -3.80 -3.23 0.54
CA LYS A 43 -2.88 -3.23 -0.60
C LYS A 43 -3.57 -4.09 -1.65
N THR A 44 -3.97 -3.46 -2.75
CA THR A 44 -4.40 -4.18 -3.95
C THR A 44 -3.31 -5.20 -4.22
N ASN A 45 -3.64 -6.50 -4.15
CA ASN A 45 -2.69 -7.54 -4.51
C ASN A 45 -2.06 -7.14 -5.86
N THR A 46 -0.74 -7.04 -5.90
CA THR A 46 -0.01 -6.83 -7.16
C THR A 46 -0.31 -7.96 -8.14
N GLU A 47 -0.73 -9.10 -7.61
CA GLU A 47 -1.28 -10.21 -8.37
C GLU A 47 -2.79 -10.10 -8.49
N ALA A 48 -3.28 -10.09 -9.74
CA ALA A 48 -4.70 -10.25 -10.01
C ALA A 48 -5.16 -11.57 -9.38
N ILE A 49 -6.15 -11.49 -8.48
CA ILE A 49 -6.77 -12.68 -7.91
C ILE A 49 -7.33 -13.49 -9.11
N ALA A 50 -6.77 -14.68 -9.34
CA ALA A 50 -7.23 -15.57 -10.39
C ALA A 50 -8.74 -15.79 -10.22
N TYR A 51 -9.50 -15.56 -11.30
CA TYR A 51 -10.94 -15.77 -11.33
C TYR A 51 -11.23 -17.22 -10.92
N ASN A 52 -11.87 -17.42 -9.76
CA ASN A 52 -12.28 -18.74 -9.31
C ASN A 52 -13.64 -19.09 -9.93
N PRO A 53 -13.71 -19.99 -10.91
CA PRO A 53 -14.95 -20.33 -11.62
C PRO A 53 -15.99 -21.04 -10.72
N HIS A 54 -15.61 -21.49 -9.52
CA HIS A 54 -16.51 -22.11 -8.55
C HIS A 54 -17.12 -21.13 -7.54
N THR A 55 -16.73 -19.86 -7.59
CA THR A 55 -17.42 -18.84 -6.79
C THR A 55 -18.85 -18.66 -7.32
N LYS A 56 -19.86 -18.96 -6.50
CA LYS A 56 -21.26 -18.70 -6.86
C LYS A 56 -21.47 -17.20 -7.00
N VAL A 57 -21.32 -16.67 -8.21
CA VAL A 57 -21.58 -15.27 -8.51
C VAL A 57 -23.08 -15.04 -8.38
N ASN A 58 -23.49 -14.35 -7.32
CA ASN A 58 -24.86 -13.88 -7.19
C ASN A 58 -25.13 -12.81 -8.27
N GLN A 59 -25.88 -13.19 -9.31
CA GLN A 59 -26.28 -12.38 -10.46
C GLN A 59 -27.39 -11.36 -10.14
N GLN A 60 -27.89 -11.30 -8.90
CA GLN A 60 -28.88 -10.31 -8.48
C GLN A 60 -28.25 -9.07 -7.83
N ARG A 61 -26.92 -9.06 -7.64
CA ARG A 61 -26.23 -7.91 -7.04
C ARG A 61 -25.89 -6.87 -8.11
N GLU A 62 -26.59 -5.74 -8.04
CA GLU A 62 -26.24 -4.52 -8.76
C GLU A 62 -25.07 -3.81 -8.06
N VAL A 63 -24.10 -3.34 -8.83
CA VAL A 63 -22.97 -2.54 -8.35
C VAL A 63 -22.99 -1.19 -9.06
N LEU A 64 -22.98 -0.12 -8.28
CA LEU A 64 -22.81 1.25 -8.76
C LEU A 64 -21.32 1.61 -8.72
N VAL A 65 -20.77 1.99 -9.88
CA VAL A 65 -19.44 2.58 -9.97
C VAL A 65 -19.60 4.08 -10.16
N GLN A 66 -18.94 4.85 -9.31
CA GLN A 66 -18.87 6.30 -9.45
C GLN A 66 -17.45 6.69 -9.83
N PHE A 67 -17.31 7.41 -10.94
CA PHE A 67 -16.03 7.93 -11.41
C PHE A 67 -15.83 9.32 -10.80
N VAL A 68 -14.74 9.49 -10.06
CA VAL A 68 -14.39 10.75 -9.40
C VAL A 68 -13.09 11.27 -10.01
N ALA A 69 -13.09 12.55 -10.37
CA ALA A 69 -11.91 13.25 -10.87
C ALA A 69 -11.62 14.43 -9.94
N THR A 70 -10.38 14.51 -9.43
CA THR A 70 -9.89 15.64 -8.66
C THR A 70 -8.84 16.38 -9.48
N GLN A 71 -9.04 17.68 -9.68
CA GLN A 71 -8.10 18.54 -10.41
C GLN A 71 -7.22 19.29 -9.41
N ASN A 72 -5.92 19.38 -9.70
CA ASN A 72 -5.02 20.28 -9.00
C ASN A 72 -5.13 21.68 -9.62
N SER A 73 -5.36 22.71 -8.80
CA SER A 73 -5.53 24.11 -9.24
C SER A 73 -4.30 24.69 -9.95
N SER A 74 -3.15 24.02 -9.89
CA SER A 74 -1.92 24.41 -10.58
C SER A 74 -1.83 23.96 -12.06
N ILE A 75 -2.79 23.18 -12.57
CA ILE A 75 -2.76 22.64 -13.93
C ILE A 75 -3.96 23.15 -14.75
N PRO A 76 -3.76 23.78 -15.93
CA PRO A 76 -4.83 24.42 -16.71
C PRO A 76 -5.65 23.44 -17.57
N TRP A 77 -5.68 22.14 -17.25
CA TRP A 77 -6.38 21.12 -18.05
C TRP A 77 -7.71 20.77 -17.45
N ALA A 78 -8.80 20.86 -18.21
CA ALA A 78 -10.11 20.41 -17.76
C ALA A 78 -10.14 18.88 -17.62
N PHE A 79 -10.17 18.38 -16.38
CA PHE A 79 -10.17 16.95 -16.08
C PHE A 79 -11.47 16.59 -15.36
N TYR A 80 -12.32 15.82 -16.04
CA TYR A 80 -13.62 15.39 -15.54
C TYR A 80 -13.97 14.01 -16.11
N PRO A 81 -14.74 13.19 -15.37
CA PRO A 81 -15.15 11.87 -15.85
C PRO A 81 -16.09 12.03 -17.05
N LYS A 82 -15.89 11.22 -18.09
CA LYS A 82 -16.79 11.18 -19.26
C LYS A 82 -18.18 10.64 -18.90
N VAL A 83 -18.25 9.74 -17.93
CA VAL A 83 -19.47 9.16 -17.38
C VAL A 83 -19.33 9.17 -15.87
N GLU A 84 -20.27 9.78 -15.15
CA GLU A 84 -20.16 9.90 -13.68
C GLU A 84 -20.51 8.60 -12.96
N LYS A 85 -21.51 7.86 -13.46
CA LYS A 85 -22.03 6.66 -12.80
C LYS A 85 -22.37 5.59 -13.81
N ILE A 86 -21.99 4.35 -13.52
CA ILE A 86 -22.41 3.16 -14.26
C ILE A 86 -22.97 2.15 -13.27
N LYS A 87 -24.13 1.57 -13.59
CA LYS A 87 -24.69 0.43 -12.85
C LYS A 87 -24.47 -0.82 -13.67
N PHE A 88 -23.90 -1.86 -13.05
CA PHE A 88 -23.72 -3.14 -13.73
C PHE A 88 -23.99 -4.32 -12.79
N ILE A 89 -24.39 -5.43 -13.40
CA ILE A 89 -24.64 -6.70 -12.72
C ILE A 89 -23.39 -7.56 -12.84
N ARG A 90 -22.90 -8.07 -11.71
CA ARG A 90 -21.70 -8.93 -11.70
C ARG A 90 -21.92 -10.18 -12.55
N GLY A 91 -20.98 -10.44 -13.47
CA GLY A 91 -20.99 -11.61 -14.36
C GLY A 91 -21.63 -11.40 -15.73
N LYS A 92 -22.15 -10.20 -16.04
CA LYS A 92 -22.52 -9.81 -17.41
C LYS A 92 -21.61 -8.68 -17.86
N LEU A 93 -20.71 -8.98 -18.81
CA LEU A 93 -19.99 -7.95 -19.54
C LEU A 93 -21.01 -7.30 -20.49
N GLN A 94 -21.32 -6.02 -20.28
CA GLN A 94 -21.97 -5.23 -21.32
C GLN A 94 -20.89 -4.93 -22.37
N GLY A 95 -21.04 -5.59 -23.52
CA GLY A 95 -20.22 -5.33 -24.72
C GLY A 95 -20.56 -4.01 -25.37
#